data_AF-A0A5N7MVF7-F1
#
_entry.id   AF-A0A5N7MVF7-F1
#
_cell.length_a   1.000
_cell.length_b   1.000
_cell.length_c   1.000
_cell.angle_alpha   90.00
_cell.angle_beta   90.00
_cell.angle_gamma   90.00
#
_symmetry.space_group_name_H-M   'P 1'
#
loop_
_entity.id
_entity.type
_entity.pdbx_description
1 polymer ?
#
loop_
_entity_poly.entity_id
_entity_poly.type
_entity_poly.pdbx_seq_one_letter_code
_entity_poly.pdbx_strand_id
1 'polypeptide(L)'
;MAYRLLRLAPGSYDVLLNGVIIASLVRSGETHDATWTAELLVDLPPGERPAPFIEVEHTFGSLEEAQHWLGDAEIRGAGGEA
;
A
#
# COMPACT_ATOMS: atom_id res chain seq x y z
N MET A 1 14.57 -1.88 -3.23
CA MET A 1 13.78 -2.12 -2.00
C MET A 1 12.55 -2.89 -2.42
N ALA A 2 12.26 -4.03 -1.79
CA ALA A 2 11.13 -4.86 -2.21
C ALA A 2 9.97 -4.62 -1.25
N TYR A 3 8.99 -3.82 -1.69
CA TYR A 3 7.72 -3.73 -0.99
C TYR A 3 6.90 -4.99 -1.20
N ARG A 4 6.04 -5.30 -0.23
CA ARG A 4 5.02 -6.35 -0.34
C ARG A 4 3.71 -5.82 0.20
N LEU A 5 2.62 -6.28 -0.39
CA LEU A 5 1.27 -5.98 0.06
C LEU A 5 0.67 -7.23 0.71
N LEU A 6 0.34 -7.16 1.99
CA LEU A 6 -0.36 -8.23 2.70
C LEU A 6 -1.84 -7.90 2.79
N ARG A 7 -2.70 -8.68 2.12
CA ARG A 7 -4.14 -8.47 2.11
C ARG A 7 -4.75 -8.81 3.47
N LEU A 8 -5.40 -7.83 4.09
CA LEU A 8 -6.14 -7.97 5.34
C LEU A 8 -7.62 -8.26 5.08
N ALA A 9 -8.20 -7.55 4.11
CA ALA A 9 -9.59 -7.66 3.68
C ALA A 9 -9.71 -7.27 2.19
N PRO A 10 -10.86 -7.47 1.54
CA PRO A 10 -11.11 -6.85 0.24
C PRO A 10 -10.93 -5.33 0.33
N GLY A 11 -9.99 -4.78 -0.45
CA GLY A 11 -9.72 -3.34 -0.47
C GLY A 11 -8.85 -2.83 0.68
N SER A 12 -8.20 -3.69 1.47
CA SER A 12 -7.32 -3.27 2.56
C SER A 12 -6.09 -4.16 2.66
N TYR A 13 -4.91 -3.53 2.67
CA TYR A 13 -3.62 -4.19 2.67
C TYR A 13 -2.66 -3.48 3.64
N ASP A 14 -1.81 -4.27 4.31
CA ASP A 14 -0.59 -3.77 4.93
C ASP A 14 0.51 -3.64 3.87
N VAL A 15 1.27 -2.55 3.93
CA VAL A 15 2.46 -2.31 3.09
C VAL A 15 3.68 -2.63 3.91
N LEU A 16 4.40 -3.67 3.50
CA LEU A 16 5.62 -4.13 4.15
C LEU A 16 6.85 -3.66 3.38
N LEU A 17 7.83 -3.11 4.10
CA LEU A 17 9.17 -2.85 3.60
C LEU A 17 10.16 -3.68 4.42
N ASN A 18 10.89 -4.58 3.75
CA ASN A 18 11.85 -5.49 4.41
C ASN A 18 11.23 -6.30 5.56
N GLY A 19 9.93 -6.65 5.45
CA GLY A 19 9.21 -7.43 6.46
C GLY A 19 8.62 -6.62 7.62
N VAL A 20 8.81 -5.30 7.63
CA VAL A 20 8.21 -4.39 8.61
C VAL A 20 7.00 -3.70 7.98
N ILE A 21 5.85 -3.66 8.67
CA ILE A 21 4.68 -2.90 8.22
C ILE A 21 4.99 -1.42 8.42
N ILE A 22 4.95 -0.64 7.34
CA ILE A 22 5.30 0.79 7.37
C ILE A 22 4.15 1.69 6.93
N ALA A 23 3.18 1.14 6.20
CA ALA A 23 2.09 1.88 5.59
C ALA A 23 0.86 0.97 5.47
N SER A 24 -0.30 1.56 5.23
CA SER A 24 -1.51 0.86 4.79
C SER A 24 -1.87 1.26 3.37
N LEU A 25 -2.54 0.37 2.64
CA LEU A 25 -3.13 0.66 1.34
C LEU A 25 -4.61 0.30 1.39
N VAL A 26 -5.48 1.31 1.27
CA VAL A 26 -6.93 1.18 1.44
C VAL A 26 -7.70 1.67 0.22
N ARG A 27 -8.76 0.96 -0.14
CA ARG A 27 -9.72 1.35 -1.17
C ARG A 27 -10.88 2.12 -0.52
N SER A 28 -11.14 3.31 -1.02
CA SER A 28 -12.31 4.13 -0.68
C SER A 28 -13.28 4.18 -1.85
N GLY A 29 -14.58 4.02 -1.61
CA GLY A 29 -15.64 4.06 -2.64
C GLY A 29 -16.09 2.68 -3.14
N GLU A 30 -17.35 2.58 -3.57
CA GLU A 30 -17.99 1.26 -3.76
C GLU A 30 -17.80 0.66 -5.17
N THR A 31 -17.55 1.44 -6.22
CA THR A 31 -17.52 0.89 -7.59
C THR A 31 -16.50 1.54 -8.52
N HIS A 32 -16.91 2.50 -9.34
CA HIS A 32 -16.18 3.02 -10.49
C HIS A 32 -15.23 4.18 -10.17
N ASP A 33 -15.51 4.91 -9.08
CA ASP A 33 -14.69 6.03 -8.58
C ASP A 33 -13.85 5.61 -7.38
N ALA A 34 -13.57 4.31 -7.27
CA ALA A 34 -12.85 3.80 -6.12
C ALA A 34 -11.40 4.30 -6.14
N THR A 35 -11.02 5.03 -5.11
CA THR A 35 -9.67 5.58 -4.95
C THR A 35 -8.88 4.68 -4.02
N TRP A 36 -7.59 4.51 -4.30
CA TRP A 36 -6.68 3.78 -3.44
C TRP A 36 -5.75 4.76 -2.74
N THR A 37 -5.64 4.69 -1.43
CA THR A 37 -4.75 5.57 -0.65
C THR A 37 -3.69 4.73 0.04
N ALA A 38 -2.41 5.02 -0.25
CA ALA A 38 -1.29 4.53 0.53
C ALA A 38 -0.93 5.57 1.60
N GLU A 39 -0.95 5.18 2.87
CA GLU A 39 -0.68 6.07 4.01
C GLU A 39 0.40 5.47 4.93
N LEU A 40 1.45 6.24 5.23
CA LEU A 40 2.46 5.85 6.23
C LEU A 40 1.85 5.75 7.63
N LEU A 41 2.17 4.68 8.36
CA LEU A 41 1.71 4.49 9.74
C LEU A 41 2.40 5.44 10.74
N VAL A 42 3.47 6.11 10.30
CA VAL A 42 4.24 7.07 11.10
C VAL A 42 4.50 8.30 10.24
N ASP A 43 4.21 9.48 10.78
CA ASP A 43 4.57 10.76 10.15
C ASP A 43 6.08 11.01 10.30
N LEU A 44 6.84 10.44 9.36
CA LEU A 44 8.27 10.63 9.27
C LEU A 44 8.60 11.97 8.60
N PRO A 45 9.68 12.67 9.01
CA PRO A 45 10.14 13.85 8.30
C PRO A 45 10.56 13.48 6.86
N PRO A 46 10.48 14.40 5.88
CA PRO A 46 10.68 14.09 4.46
C PRO A 46 11.97 13.33 4.12
N GLY A 47 13.07 13.57 4.85
CA GLY A 47 14.36 12.89 4.62
C GLY A 47 14.44 11.45 5.16
N GLU A 48 13.47 11.02 5.96
CA GLU A 48 13.41 9.69 6.57
C GLU A 48 12.31 8.82 5.97
N ARG A 49 11.46 9.39 5.10
CA ARG A 49 10.39 8.65 4.42
C ARG A 49 11.00 7.62 3.48
N PRO A 50 10.50 6.37 3.49
CA PRO A 50 11.00 5.35 2.60
C PRO A 50 10.53 5.66 1.17
N ALA A 51 11.45 5.72 0.20
CA ALA A 51 11.09 5.91 -1.20
C ALA A 51 10.16 4.78 -1.66
N PRO A 52 9.01 5.05 -2.30
CA PRO A 52 8.70 6.29 -3.05
C PRO A 52 7.93 7.38 -2.29
N PHE A 53 7.67 7.24 -0.99
CA PHE A 53 6.87 8.22 -0.24
C PHE A 53 7.56 9.59 -0.15
N ILE A 54 6.98 10.59 -0.81
CA ILE A 54 7.37 12.01 -0.66
C ILE A 54 6.45 12.76 0.31
N GLU A 55 5.23 12.29 0.47
CA GLU A 55 4.20 12.74 1.42
C GLU A 55 3.72 11.55 2.27
N VAL A 56 2.97 11.81 3.34
CA VAL A 56 2.43 10.77 4.24
C VAL A 56 1.38 9.91 3.52
N GLU A 57 0.56 10.54 2.68
CA GLU A 57 -0.51 9.90 1.92
C GLU A 57 -0.28 10.07 0.41
N HIS A 58 -0.63 9.04 -0.36
CA HIS A 58 -0.63 9.06 -1.82
C HIS A 58 -1.90 8.39 -2.33
N THR A 59 -2.62 9.07 -3.22
CA THR A 59 -3.85 8.53 -3.84
C THR A 59 -3.63 8.09 -5.27
N PHE A 60 -4.27 6.98 -5.64
CA PHE A 60 -4.19 6.33 -6.94
C PHE A 60 -5.60 6.01 -7.45
N GLY A 61 -5.75 5.94 -8.77
CA GLY A 61 -7.00 5.53 -9.40
C GLY A 61 -7.23 4.01 -9.38
N SER A 62 -6.19 3.22 -9.09
CA SER A 62 -6.29 1.76 -9.09
C SER A 62 -5.27 1.08 -8.16
N LEU A 63 -5.54 -0.19 -7.82
CA LEU A 63 -4.60 -1.04 -7.08
C LEU A 63 -3.34 -1.36 -7.90
N GLU A 64 -3.47 -1.47 -9.22
CA GLU A 64 -2.34 -1.74 -10.12
C GLU A 64 -1.38 -0.55 -10.14
N GLU A 65 -1.90 0.68 -10.20
CA GLU A 65 -1.10 1.90 -10.13
C GLU A 65 -0.35 2.00 -8.79
N ALA A 66 -1.03 1.72 -7.67
CA ALA A 66 -0.38 1.69 -6.35
C ALA A 66 0.72 0.61 -6.26
N GLN A 67 0.50 -0.57 -6.85
CA GLN A 67 1.50 -1.65 -6.90
C GLN A 67 2.75 -1.25 -7.70
N HIS A 68 2.55 -0.68 -8.89
CA HIS A 68 3.65 -0.19 -9.73
C HIS A 68 4.43 0.91 -9.03
N TRP A 69 3.74 1.84 -8.37
CA TRP A 69 4.38 2.90 -7.59
C TRP A 69 5.27 2.33 -6.48
N LEU A 70 4.82 1.29 -5.78
CA LEU A 70 5.60 0.55 -4.78
C LEU A 70 6.69 -0.37 -5.39
N GLY A 71 7.02 -0.22 -6.68
CA GLY A 71 8.07 -1.00 -7.33
C GLY A 71 7.65 -2.44 -7.62
N ASP A 72 6.47 -2.60 -8.24
CA ASP A 72 5.87 -3.90 -8.59
C ASP A 72 5.68 -4.81 -7.37
N ALA A 73 5.14 -4.24 -6.29
CA ALA A 73 5.01 -4.92 -5.01
C ALA A 73 4.18 -6.20 -5.09
N GLU A 74 4.74 -7.31 -4.63
CA GLU A 74 4.07 -8.61 -4.59
C GLU A 74 2.87 -8.57 -3.62
N ILE A 75 1.67 -8.92 -4.11
CA ILE A 75 0.50 -9.12 -3.25
C ILE A 75 0.51 -10.54 -2.68
N ARG A 76 0.40 -10.63 -1.36
CA ARG A 76 0.17 -11.88 -0.62
C ARG A 76 -1.17 -11.81 0.09
N GLY A 77 -1.97 -12.85 -0.04
CA GLY A 77 -3.16 -13.03 0.79
C GLY A 77 -2.82 -13.76 2.09
N ALA A 78 -3.49 -13.41 3.20
CA ALA A 78 -3.80 -14.44 4.19
C ALA A 78 -4.62 -15.51 3.46
N GLY A 79 -4.12 -16.75 3.46
CA GLY A 79 -4.47 -17.76 2.47
C GLY A 79 -5.96 -17.94 2.19
N GLY A 80 -6.25 -18.27 0.92
CA GLY A 80 -7.08 -19.44 0.71
C GLY A 80 -6.29 -20.63 1.26
N GLU A 81 -6.71 -21.14 2.41
CA GLU A 81 -6.51 -22.55 2.73
C GLU A 81 -7.70 -23.31 2.11
N ALA A 82 -7.36 -24.30 1.28
CA ALA A 82 -8.18 -25.26 0.55
C ALA A 82 -8.95 -24.76 -0.69
#